data_AF-A0A2V9AH45-F1
#
_entry.id   AF-A0A2V9AH45-F1
#
_cell.length_a   1.000
_cell.length_b   1.000
_cell.length_c   1.000
_cell.angle_alpha   90.00
_cell.angle_beta   90.00
_cell.angle_gamma   90.00
#
_symmetry.space_group_name_H-M   'P 1'
#
loop_
_entity.id
_entity.type
_entity.pdbx_description
1 polymer ?
#
loop_
_entity_poly.entity_id
_entity_poly.type
_entity_poly.pdbx_seq_one_letter_code
_entity_poly.pdbx_strand_id
1 'polypeptide(L)'
;MRQNLQGGSTRLESEQRALNTNTLAPIVAQIPAGTAAARLTGNINSLTKPEAVQAVTRLSPEEERRLGFLEKALQDLQANNPDKLIAQLNIRASRVRALGEHLSRVESALSDVEVAAVFDARKEGRRKSEEAKRLREVTFPQSLLSGTGGEQWKAMWESSRVFSEQQAYPGKVFPVTEDGSKCVLCQQDLDHAAVHRLRQFEEFITSTTERELRQLREDFVRRRNAFASLKTTTEAVGETIKELRLEHDSKAEIINTAIAQNEKRRATVAAVLTEDKDLDEDCPPLALASIT
;
A
#
# COMPACT_ATOMS: atom_id res chain seq x y z
N MET A 1 -66.58 0.07 -77.89
CA MET A 1 -66.99 -0.47 -76.58
C MET A 1 -66.06 -1.58 -76.05
N ARG A 2 -65.51 -2.50 -76.87
CA ARG A 2 -64.57 -3.56 -76.40
C ARG A 2 -63.18 -3.07 -75.93
N GLN A 3 -62.64 -1.98 -76.48
CA GLN A 3 -61.32 -1.46 -76.10
C GLN A 3 -61.26 -0.84 -74.68
N ASN A 4 -62.37 -0.24 -74.20
CA ASN A 4 -62.43 0.36 -72.85
C ASN A 4 -62.54 -0.70 -71.74
N LEU A 5 -63.11 -1.88 -72.02
CA LEU A 5 -63.19 -3.00 -71.07
C LEU A 5 -61.84 -3.72 -70.94
N GLN A 6 -61.07 -3.83 -72.02
CA GLN A 6 -59.72 -4.40 -72.01
C GLN A 6 -58.73 -3.55 -71.18
N GLY A 7 -58.77 -2.22 -71.31
CA GLY A 7 -57.93 -1.32 -70.50
C GLY A 7 -58.23 -1.36 -69.00
N GLY A 8 -59.51 -1.58 -68.63
CA GLY A 8 -59.92 -1.78 -67.23
C GLY A 8 -59.44 -3.11 -66.65
N SER A 9 -59.53 -4.21 -67.42
CA SER A 9 -59.02 -5.53 -66.99
C SER A 9 -57.51 -5.52 -66.79
N THR A 10 -56.76 -4.94 -67.71
CA THR A 10 -55.29 -4.87 -67.60
C THR A 10 -54.84 -4.02 -66.41
N ARG A 11 -55.59 -2.97 -66.07
CA ARG A 11 -55.31 -2.13 -64.90
C ARG A 11 -55.62 -2.88 -63.61
N LEU A 12 -56.77 -3.54 -63.51
CA LEU A 12 -57.14 -4.36 -62.35
C LEU A 12 -56.18 -5.54 -62.15
N GLU A 13 -55.74 -6.19 -63.22
CA GLU A 13 -54.73 -7.26 -63.16
C GLU A 13 -53.36 -6.73 -62.71
N SER A 14 -52.98 -5.52 -63.13
CA SER A 14 -51.73 -4.89 -62.68
C SER A 14 -51.79 -4.47 -61.20
N GLU A 15 -52.92 -3.91 -60.75
CA GLU A 15 -53.17 -3.55 -59.35
C GLU A 15 -53.22 -4.82 -58.47
N GLN A 16 -53.82 -5.90 -58.96
CA GLN A 16 -53.86 -7.19 -58.27
C GLN A 16 -52.49 -7.88 -58.20
N ARG A 17 -51.65 -7.78 -59.24
CA ARG A 17 -50.26 -8.27 -59.19
C ARG A 17 -49.39 -7.46 -58.23
N ALA A 18 -49.58 -6.14 -58.16
CA ALA A 18 -48.87 -5.27 -57.22
C ALA A 18 -49.26 -5.53 -55.75
N LEU A 19 -50.52 -5.94 -55.50
CA LEU A 19 -50.99 -6.37 -54.17
C LEU A 19 -50.55 -7.80 -53.83
N ASN A 20 -50.39 -8.67 -54.83
CA ASN A 20 -49.91 -10.05 -54.66
C ASN A 20 -48.38 -10.17 -54.52
N THR A 21 -47.61 -9.13 -54.82
CA THR A 21 -46.19 -9.08 -54.44
C THR A 21 -46.09 -9.01 -52.92
N ASN A 22 -45.34 -9.95 -52.32
CA ASN A 22 -45.16 -10.14 -50.87
C ASN A 22 -44.33 -9.01 -50.21
N THR A 23 -44.73 -7.76 -50.40
CA THR A 23 -44.10 -6.55 -49.87
C THR A 23 -44.21 -6.45 -48.35
N LEU A 24 -45.12 -7.23 -47.75
CA LEU A 24 -45.35 -7.28 -46.31
C LEU A 24 -44.39 -8.22 -45.58
N ALA A 25 -43.83 -9.26 -46.22
CA ALA A 25 -42.90 -10.19 -45.58
C ALA A 25 -41.72 -9.54 -44.83
N PRO A 26 -40.97 -8.57 -45.40
CA PRO A 26 -39.88 -7.92 -44.69
C PRO A 26 -40.36 -7.05 -43.51
N ILE A 27 -41.59 -6.52 -43.58
CA ILE A 27 -42.20 -5.71 -42.51
C ILE A 27 -42.65 -6.63 -41.37
N VAL A 28 -43.31 -7.74 -41.69
CA VAL A 28 -43.78 -8.73 -40.71
C VAL A 28 -42.62 -9.34 -39.94
N ALA A 29 -41.48 -9.57 -40.59
CA ALA A 29 -40.27 -10.07 -39.95
C ALA A 29 -39.69 -9.12 -38.87
N GLN A 30 -40.02 -7.82 -38.92
CA GLN A 30 -39.57 -6.82 -37.94
C GLN A 30 -40.52 -6.69 -36.74
N ILE A 31 -41.71 -7.28 -36.81
CA ILE A 31 -42.70 -7.17 -35.73
C ILE A 31 -42.35 -8.20 -34.64
N PRO A 32 -42.14 -7.77 -33.38
CA PRO A 32 -41.83 -8.69 -32.29
C PRO A 32 -42.94 -9.74 -32.10
N ALA A 33 -42.53 -11.01 -31.98
CA ALA A 33 -43.43 -12.12 -31.72
C ALA A 33 -44.22 -11.91 -30.41
N GLY A 34 -45.48 -12.36 -30.39
CA GLY A 34 -46.35 -12.25 -29.21
C GLY A 34 -47.13 -10.93 -29.09
N THR A 35 -46.85 -9.94 -29.94
CA THR A 35 -47.59 -8.66 -29.97
C THR A 35 -48.96 -8.79 -30.65
N ALA A 36 -49.87 -7.85 -30.36
CA ALA A 36 -51.15 -7.75 -31.07
C ALA A 36 -50.95 -7.53 -32.58
N ALA A 37 -49.94 -6.74 -32.96
CA ALA A 37 -49.56 -6.52 -34.34
C ALA A 37 -49.09 -7.83 -35.03
N ALA A 38 -48.24 -8.64 -34.39
CA ALA A 38 -47.78 -9.92 -34.95
C ALA A 38 -48.93 -10.92 -35.14
N ARG A 39 -49.88 -10.96 -34.21
CA ARG A 39 -51.09 -11.80 -34.34
C ARG A 39 -52.00 -11.33 -35.46
N LEU A 40 -52.14 -10.01 -35.64
CA LEU A 40 -52.96 -9.47 -36.71
C LEU A 40 -52.33 -9.76 -38.07
N THR A 41 -51.03 -9.47 -38.25
CA THR A 41 -50.34 -9.67 -39.53
C THR A 41 -50.31 -11.13 -39.98
N GLY A 42 -50.22 -12.08 -39.05
CA GLY A 42 -50.33 -13.51 -39.35
C GLY A 42 -51.73 -13.98 -39.80
N ASN A 43 -52.77 -13.16 -39.62
CA ASN A 43 -54.17 -13.52 -39.90
C ASN A 43 -54.88 -12.52 -40.85
N ILE A 44 -54.13 -11.62 -41.50
CA ILE A 44 -54.72 -10.67 -42.47
C ILE A 44 -55.36 -11.46 -43.62
N ASN A 45 -56.62 -11.16 -43.88
CA ASN A 45 -57.40 -11.74 -44.96
C ASN A 45 -58.37 -10.70 -45.54
N SER A 46 -59.12 -11.08 -46.57
CA SER A 46 -60.08 -10.20 -47.27
C SER A 46 -61.23 -9.68 -46.40
N LEU A 47 -61.41 -10.21 -45.18
CA LEU A 47 -62.42 -9.79 -44.20
C LEU A 47 -61.83 -8.93 -43.07
N THR A 48 -60.51 -8.70 -43.08
CA THR A 48 -59.86 -7.85 -42.09
C THR A 48 -60.27 -6.40 -42.30
N LYS A 49 -60.93 -5.84 -41.29
CA LYS A 49 -61.43 -4.47 -41.33
C LYS A 49 -60.27 -3.46 -41.14
N PRO A 50 -60.25 -2.33 -41.87
CA PRO A 50 -59.23 -1.30 -41.71
C PRO A 50 -59.07 -0.81 -40.26
N GLU A 51 -60.15 -0.78 -39.50
CA GLU A 51 -60.17 -0.36 -38.09
C GLU A 51 -59.34 -1.30 -37.20
N ALA A 52 -59.34 -2.60 -37.50
CA ALA A 52 -58.53 -3.58 -36.77
C ALA A 52 -57.02 -3.36 -37.01
N VAL A 53 -56.64 -2.91 -38.21
CA VAL A 53 -55.26 -2.53 -38.55
C VAL A 53 -54.88 -1.21 -37.91
N GLN A 54 -55.78 -0.22 -37.89
CA GLN A 54 -55.53 1.06 -37.23
C GLN A 54 -55.37 0.92 -35.71
N ALA A 55 -56.11 0.01 -35.09
CA ALA A 55 -56.05 -0.22 -33.65
C ALA A 55 -54.69 -0.78 -33.18
N VAL A 56 -53.99 -1.57 -34.01
CA VAL A 56 -52.66 -2.12 -33.64
C VAL A 56 -51.48 -1.27 -34.10
N THR A 57 -51.75 -0.20 -34.88
CA THR A 57 -50.72 0.73 -35.37
C THR A 57 -50.63 2.02 -34.55
N ARG A 58 -51.46 2.16 -33.52
CA ARG A 58 -51.49 3.31 -32.61
C ARG A 58 -51.40 2.83 -31.18
N LEU A 59 -50.69 3.60 -30.35
CA LEU A 59 -50.79 3.46 -28.91
C LEU A 59 -52.06 4.18 -28.44
N SER A 60 -52.77 3.56 -27.51
CA SER A 60 -53.83 4.24 -26.78
C SER A 60 -53.24 5.31 -25.86
N PRO A 61 -54.03 6.31 -25.43
CA PRO A 61 -53.57 7.32 -24.47
C PRO A 61 -53.09 6.75 -23.13
N GLU A 62 -53.50 5.53 -22.76
CA GLU A 62 -52.99 4.81 -21.60
C GLU A 62 -51.59 4.23 -21.86
N GLU A 63 -51.39 3.62 -23.02
CA GLU A 63 -50.09 3.06 -23.43
C GLU A 63 -49.03 4.16 -23.63
N GLU A 64 -49.41 5.32 -24.18
CA GLU A 64 -48.50 6.48 -24.30
C GLU A 64 -48.07 7.01 -22.92
N ARG A 65 -49.02 7.12 -21.97
CA ARG A 65 -48.70 7.49 -20.58
C ARG A 65 -47.80 6.45 -19.92
N ARG A 66 -48.06 5.16 -20.15
CA ARG A 66 -47.25 4.08 -19.61
C ARG A 66 -45.84 4.08 -20.20
N LEU A 67 -45.69 4.32 -21.50
CA LEU A 67 -44.39 4.43 -22.16
C LEU A 67 -43.57 5.58 -21.56
N GLY A 68 -44.14 6.79 -21.47
CA GLY A 68 -43.45 7.94 -20.89
C GLY A 68 -43.07 7.75 -19.42
N PHE A 69 -43.88 7.02 -18.65
CA PHE A 69 -43.51 6.62 -17.28
C PHE A 69 -42.30 5.66 -17.28
N LEU A 70 -42.29 4.65 -18.14
CA LEU A 70 -41.20 3.67 -18.22
C LEU A 70 -39.88 4.30 -18.69
N GLU A 71 -39.93 5.24 -19.64
CA GLU A 71 -38.75 5.98 -20.11
C GLU A 71 -38.11 6.80 -18.98
N LYS A 72 -38.93 7.51 -18.19
CA LYS A 72 -38.45 8.25 -17.01
C LYS A 72 -37.86 7.32 -15.95
N ALA A 73 -38.57 6.24 -15.62
CA ALA A 73 -38.08 5.25 -14.65
C ALA A 73 -36.76 4.60 -15.10
N LEU A 74 -36.58 4.36 -16.41
CA LEU A 74 -35.33 3.86 -16.96
C LEU A 74 -34.19 4.87 -16.81
N GLN A 75 -34.45 6.16 -17.09
CA GLN A 75 -33.46 7.22 -16.90
C GLN A 75 -33.04 7.36 -15.43
N ASP A 76 -34.00 7.31 -14.50
CA ASP A 76 -33.72 7.38 -13.06
C ASP A 76 -32.89 6.18 -12.59
N LEU A 77 -33.18 4.98 -13.09
CA LEU A 77 -32.39 3.76 -12.79
C LEU A 77 -30.98 3.80 -13.40
N GLN A 78 -30.84 4.34 -14.61
CA GLN A 78 -29.54 4.50 -15.26
C GLN A 78 -28.67 5.56 -14.57
N ALA A 79 -29.27 6.65 -14.09
CA ALA A 79 -28.60 7.69 -13.32
C ALA A 79 -28.17 7.18 -11.94
N ASN A 80 -28.99 6.35 -11.30
CA ASN A 80 -28.73 5.80 -9.97
C ASN A 80 -28.32 4.32 -10.02
N ASN A 81 -27.36 3.97 -10.88
CA ASN A 81 -26.87 2.59 -11.01
C ASN A 81 -26.32 2.10 -9.64
N PRO A 82 -27.02 1.18 -8.94
CA PRO A 82 -26.65 0.77 -7.59
C PRO A 82 -25.28 0.10 -7.54
N ASP A 83 -24.88 -0.63 -8.57
CA ASP A 83 -23.58 -1.31 -8.63
C ASP A 83 -22.43 -0.30 -8.67
N LYS A 84 -22.59 0.80 -9.42
CA LYS A 84 -21.59 1.88 -9.45
C LYS A 84 -21.49 2.57 -8.09
N LEU A 85 -22.62 2.82 -7.43
CA LEU A 85 -22.64 3.43 -6.10
C LEU A 85 -22.00 2.51 -5.06
N ILE A 86 -22.33 1.22 -5.07
CA ILE A 86 -21.71 0.20 -4.19
C ILE A 86 -20.19 0.15 -4.42
N ALA A 87 -19.74 0.13 -5.67
CA ALA A 87 -18.32 0.12 -5.99
C ALA A 87 -17.60 1.38 -5.45
N GLN A 88 -18.19 2.56 -5.63
CA GLN A 88 -17.65 3.82 -5.09
C GLN A 88 -17.59 3.82 -3.56
N LEU A 89 -18.68 3.41 -2.89
CA LEU A 89 -18.74 3.33 -1.43
C LEU A 89 -17.73 2.32 -0.86
N ASN A 90 -17.51 1.19 -1.53
CA ASN A 90 -16.50 0.20 -1.13
C ASN A 90 -15.08 0.75 -1.23
N ILE A 91 -14.75 1.48 -2.31
CA ILE A 91 -13.45 2.15 -2.46
C ILE A 91 -13.25 3.16 -1.34
N ARG A 92 -14.27 3.98 -1.06
CA ARG A 92 -14.23 4.99 -0.01
C ARG A 92 -14.05 4.36 1.38
N ALA A 93 -14.83 3.32 1.69
CA ALA A 93 -14.70 2.56 2.94
C ALA A 93 -13.30 1.96 3.09
N SER A 94 -12.70 1.46 2.01
CA SER A 94 -11.33 0.95 2.01
C SER A 94 -10.31 2.05 2.33
N ARG A 95 -10.46 3.26 1.77
CA ARG A 95 -9.57 4.40 2.04
C ARG A 95 -9.66 4.85 3.50
N VAL A 96 -10.87 4.97 4.04
CA VAL A 96 -11.08 5.33 5.46
C VAL A 96 -10.50 4.28 6.41
N ARG A 97 -10.65 2.98 6.08
CA ARG A 97 -10.02 1.90 6.86
C ARG A 97 -8.49 2.00 6.82
N ALA A 98 -7.91 2.21 5.63
CA ALA A 98 -6.47 2.38 5.47
C ALA A 98 -5.94 3.61 6.22
N LEU A 99 -6.72 4.70 6.29
CA LEU A 99 -6.41 5.87 7.12
C LEU A 99 -6.37 5.49 8.60
N GLY A 100 -7.37 4.76 9.11
CA GLY A 100 -7.37 4.31 10.50
C GLY A 100 -6.18 3.41 10.85
N GLU A 101 -5.84 2.47 9.98
CA GLU A 101 -4.65 1.62 10.15
C GLU A 101 -3.35 2.43 10.13
N HIS A 102 -3.27 3.45 9.27
CA HIS A 102 -2.12 4.35 9.20
C HIS A 102 -1.95 5.14 10.50
N LEU A 103 -3.02 5.72 11.01
CA LEU A 103 -3.02 6.47 12.27
C LEU A 103 -2.61 5.58 13.44
N SER A 104 -3.17 4.37 13.53
CA SER A 104 -2.81 3.40 14.58
C SER A 104 -1.33 2.99 14.53
N ARG A 105 -0.74 2.81 13.33
CA ARG A 105 0.70 2.56 13.19
C ARG A 105 1.56 3.73 13.65
N VAL A 106 1.17 4.95 13.30
CA VAL A 106 1.87 6.16 13.75
C VAL A 106 1.79 6.29 15.27
N GLU A 107 0.61 6.09 15.85
CA GLU A 107 0.40 6.15 17.30
C GLU A 107 1.22 5.10 18.05
N SER A 108 1.23 3.85 17.54
CA SER A 108 2.02 2.77 18.12
C SER A 108 3.52 3.07 18.09
N ALA A 109 4.02 3.55 16.94
CA ALA A 109 5.43 3.90 16.75
C ALA A 109 5.88 5.10 17.60
N LEU A 110 4.97 6.01 17.94
CA LEU A 110 5.25 7.21 18.74
C LEU A 110 4.82 7.06 20.21
N SER A 111 4.39 5.87 20.62
CA SER A 111 3.97 5.57 21.99
C SER A 111 5.06 5.91 22.99
N ASP A 112 4.66 6.24 24.23
CA ASP A 112 5.62 6.51 25.30
C ASP A 112 6.54 5.30 25.56
N VAL A 113 6.05 4.08 25.34
CA VAL A 113 6.82 2.85 25.45
C VAL A 113 7.95 2.80 24.42
N GLU A 114 7.67 3.07 23.14
CA GLU A 114 8.71 3.04 22.10
C GLU A 114 9.69 4.20 22.22
N VAL A 115 9.22 5.37 22.64
CA VAL A 115 10.07 6.52 22.94
C VAL A 115 10.99 6.19 24.13
N ALA A 116 10.46 5.68 25.25
CA ALA A 116 11.28 5.26 26.38
C ALA A 116 12.30 4.19 25.98
N ALA A 117 11.88 3.18 25.21
CA ALA A 117 12.74 2.08 24.79
C ALA A 117 13.97 2.53 23.98
N VAL A 118 13.84 3.53 23.09
CA VAL A 118 15.00 4.05 22.34
C VAL A 118 15.97 4.84 23.24
N PHE A 119 15.45 5.58 24.21
CA PHE A 119 16.28 6.33 25.17
C PHE A 119 16.95 5.39 26.20
N ASP A 120 16.27 4.33 26.63
CA ASP A 120 16.83 3.30 27.48
C ASP A 120 17.94 2.52 26.76
N ALA A 121 17.70 2.13 25.50
CA ALA A 121 18.72 1.48 24.67
C ALA A 121 19.98 2.37 24.53
N ARG A 122 19.81 3.69 24.41
CA ARG A 122 20.93 4.63 24.41
C ARG A 122 21.67 4.67 25.74
N LYS A 123 20.94 4.83 26.84
CA LYS A 123 21.52 4.90 28.19
C LYS A 123 22.31 3.64 28.50
N GLU A 124 21.73 2.48 28.20
CA GLU A 124 22.39 1.19 28.38
C GLU A 124 23.59 1.04 27.44
N GLY A 125 23.48 1.48 26.19
CA GLY A 125 24.59 1.55 25.25
C GLY A 125 25.76 2.40 25.75
N ARG A 126 25.51 3.56 26.37
CA ARG A 126 26.56 4.41 26.98
C ARG A 126 27.22 3.69 28.16
N ARG A 127 26.41 3.12 29.06
CA ARG A 127 26.90 2.37 30.23
C ARG A 127 27.79 1.19 29.80
N LYS A 128 27.35 0.40 28.82
CA LYS A 128 28.13 -0.71 28.27
C LYS A 128 29.37 -0.24 27.51
N SER A 129 29.33 0.91 26.86
CA SER A 129 30.50 1.49 26.23
C SER A 129 31.58 1.88 27.24
N GLU A 130 31.20 2.35 28.42
CA GLU A 130 32.15 2.60 29.52
C GLU A 130 32.72 1.31 30.11
N GLU A 131 31.87 0.28 30.28
CA GLU A 131 32.29 -1.05 30.73
C GLU A 131 33.32 -1.67 29.77
N ALA A 132 33.04 -1.64 28.47
CA ALA A 132 33.95 -2.05 27.41
C ALA A 132 35.27 -1.26 27.42
N LYS A 133 35.21 0.06 27.65
CA LYS A 133 36.40 0.90 27.78
C LYS A 133 37.28 0.47 28.97
N ARG A 134 36.69 0.19 30.13
CA ARG A 134 37.43 -0.30 31.31
C ARG A 134 38.03 -1.68 31.07
N LEU A 135 37.26 -2.59 30.47
CA LEU A 135 37.75 -3.91 30.09
C LEU A 135 38.98 -3.78 29.18
N ARG A 136 38.89 -2.94 28.15
CA ARG A 136 39.99 -2.64 27.23
C ARG A 136 41.24 -2.13 27.96
N GLU A 137 41.08 -1.21 28.91
CA GLU A 137 42.19 -0.63 29.68
C GLU A 137 42.86 -1.64 30.62
N VAL A 138 42.11 -2.64 31.10
CA VAL A 138 42.65 -3.74 31.91
C VAL A 138 43.31 -4.82 31.04
N THR A 139 42.71 -5.14 29.89
CA THR A 139 43.23 -6.19 28.99
C THR A 139 44.49 -5.74 28.25
N PHE A 140 44.59 -4.45 27.88
CA PHE A 140 45.64 -3.96 27.02
C PHE A 140 46.60 -2.99 27.76
N PRO A 141 47.89 -3.34 27.87
CA PRO A 141 48.86 -2.45 28.51
C PRO A 141 49.04 -1.16 27.70
N GLN A 142 49.41 -0.06 28.38
CA GLN A 142 49.64 1.24 27.75
C GLN A 142 50.79 1.26 26.72
N SER A 143 51.60 0.20 26.67
CA SER A 143 52.64 0.03 25.65
C SER A 143 52.09 -0.29 24.25
N LEU A 144 50.81 -0.67 24.13
CA LEU A 144 50.16 -0.87 22.85
C LEU A 144 49.79 0.46 22.19
N LEU A 145 49.60 0.42 20.87
CA LEU A 145 49.26 1.60 20.09
C LEU A 145 47.93 2.20 20.57
N SER A 146 47.89 3.53 20.65
CA SER A 146 46.66 4.26 20.95
C SER A 146 45.56 3.86 19.98
N GLY A 147 44.37 3.57 20.50
CA GLY A 147 43.24 3.08 19.72
C GLY A 147 43.13 1.56 19.58
N THR A 148 44.09 0.77 20.08
CA THR A 148 43.95 -0.69 20.19
C THR A 148 42.71 -1.05 21.00
N GLY A 149 41.88 -1.96 20.51
CA GLY A 149 40.57 -2.29 21.09
C GLY A 149 39.43 -1.31 20.77
N GLY A 150 39.71 -0.19 20.07
CA GLY A 150 38.68 0.72 19.56
C GLY A 150 37.99 0.21 18.30
N GLU A 151 36.96 0.93 17.83
CA GLU A 151 36.13 0.54 16.68
C GLU A 151 36.93 0.27 15.40
N GLN A 152 37.82 1.20 15.02
CA GLN A 152 38.62 1.08 13.79
C GLN A 152 39.56 -0.12 13.86
N TRP A 153 40.17 -0.34 15.03
CA TRP A 153 41.04 -1.49 15.26
C TRP A 153 40.26 -2.81 15.24
N LYS A 154 39.06 -2.85 15.82
CA LYS A 154 38.18 -4.03 15.76
C LYS A 154 37.74 -4.34 14.32
N ALA A 155 37.43 -3.33 13.51
CA ALA A 155 37.09 -3.52 12.10
C ALA A 155 38.27 -4.10 11.28
N MET A 156 39.49 -3.62 11.55
CA MET A 156 40.72 -4.19 10.98
C MET A 156 40.91 -5.65 11.43
N TRP A 157 40.71 -5.95 12.70
CA TRP A 157 40.82 -7.31 13.24
C TRP A 157 39.83 -8.27 12.59
N GLU A 158 38.58 -7.85 12.43
CA GLU A 158 37.55 -8.66 11.79
C GLU A 158 37.84 -8.89 10.30
N SER A 159 38.37 -7.88 9.61
CA SER A 159 38.83 -8.04 8.23
C SER A 159 39.99 -9.04 8.14
N SER A 160 40.88 -9.03 9.13
CA SER A 160 42.00 -9.97 9.23
C SER A 160 41.52 -11.39 9.50
N ARG A 161 40.49 -11.56 10.34
CA ARG A 161 39.80 -12.84 10.56
C ARG A 161 39.25 -13.38 9.25
N VAL A 162 38.46 -12.59 8.53
CA VAL A 162 37.86 -12.97 7.26
C VAL A 162 38.93 -13.44 6.27
N PHE A 163 40.02 -12.69 6.11
CA PHE A 163 41.14 -13.09 5.24
C PHE A 163 41.82 -14.39 5.72
N SER A 164 42.04 -14.52 7.03
CA SER A 164 42.63 -15.73 7.63
C SER A 164 41.78 -16.96 7.33
N GLU A 165 40.50 -16.92 7.65
CA GLU A 165 39.61 -18.08 7.60
C GLU A 165 39.21 -18.45 6.17
N GLN A 166 39.17 -17.49 5.25
CA GLN A 166 38.75 -17.73 3.86
C GLN A 166 39.91 -17.96 2.89
N GLN A 167 41.10 -17.41 3.15
CA GLN A 167 42.18 -17.40 2.16
C GLN A 167 43.51 -17.92 2.72
N ALA A 168 44.02 -17.34 3.81
CA ALA A 168 45.38 -17.66 4.29
C ALA A 168 45.46 -19.02 4.99
N TYR A 169 44.44 -19.36 5.78
CA TYR A 169 44.35 -20.59 6.56
C TYR A 169 42.93 -21.20 6.51
N PRO A 170 42.47 -21.69 5.35
CA PRO A 170 41.12 -22.24 5.22
C PRO A 170 40.84 -23.37 6.22
N GLY A 171 39.70 -23.29 6.90
CA GLY A 171 39.27 -24.29 7.87
C GLY A 171 39.90 -24.17 9.27
N LYS A 172 40.73 -23.16 9.51
CA LYS A 172 41.30 -22.87 10.83
C LYS A 172 40.66 -21.62 11.45
N VAL A 173 40.40 -21.66 12.76
CA VAL A 173 39.82 -20.54 13.51
C VAL A 173 40.88 -19.47 13.76
N PHE A 174 40.52 -18.22 13.56
CA PHE A 174 41.40 -17.09 13.84
C PHE A 174 41.48 -16.77 15.34
N PRO A 175 42.66 -16.39 15.89
CA PRO A 175 43.97 -16.35 15.23
C PRO A 175 44.65 -17.71 15.18
N VAL A 176 45.21 -18.05 14.01
CA VAL A 176 46.02 -19.27 13.83
C VAL A 176 47.38 -19.06 14.49
N THR A 177 47.64 -19.81 15.56
CA THR A 177 48.82 -19.66 16.44
C THR A 177 49.64 -20.94 16.58
N GLU A 178 49.49 -21.86 15.62
CA GLU A 178 50.25 -23.12 15.56
C GLU A 178 51.69 -22.87 15.09
N ASP A 179 52.61 -23.79 15.39
CA ASP A 179 54.01 -23.68 14.95
C ASP A 179 54.13 -23.56 13.41
N GLY A 180 54.97 -22.62 12.96
CA GLY A 180 55.13 -22.29 11.54
C GLY A 180 54.04 -21.39 10.96
N SER A 181 53.07 -20.95 11.76
CA SER A 181 52.07 -19.96 11.34
C SER A 181 52.69 -18.57 11.24
N LYS A 182 52.25 -17.82 10.24
CA LYS A 182 52.61 -16.41 10.01
C LYS A 182 51.48 -15.48 10.38
N CYS A 183 51.82 -14.31 10.92
CA CYS A 183 50.89 -13.21 11.13
C CYS A 183 50.26 -12.78 9.80
N VAL A 184 48.93 -12.77 9.72
CA VAL A 184 48.21 -12.40 8.49
C VAL A 184 48.36 -10.93 8.08
N LEU A 185 48.83 -10.07 9.00
CA LEU A 185 49.06 -8.64 8.75
C LEU A 185 50.49 -8.36 8.28
N CYS A 186 51.50 -8.80 9.05
CA CYS A 186 52.91 -8.48 8.76
C CYS A 186 53.71 -9.62 8.12
N GLN A 187 53.11 -10.81 7.96
CA GLN A 187 53.74 -12.00 7.35
C GLN A 187 54.98 -12.54 8.08
N GLN A 188 55.20 -12.14 9.34
CA GLN A 188 56.28 -12.63 10.20
C GLN A 188 55.86 -13.88 10.96
N ASP A 189 56.84 -14.71 11.33
CA ASP A 189 56.64 -15.83 12.24
C ASP A 189 56.21 -15.33 13.63
N LEU A 190 55.42 -16.13 14.33
CA LEU A 190 54.85 -15.76 15.63
C LEU A 190 55.72 -16.29 16.77
N ASP A 191 56.34 -15.38 17.51
CA ASP A 191 56.95 -15.73 18.80
C ASP A 191 55.87 -15.95 19.88
N HIS A 192 56.28 -16.50 21.03
CA HIS A 192 55.36 -16.78 22.15
C HIS A 192 54.61 -15.52 22.63
N ALA A 193 55.26 -14.35 22.61
CA ALA A 193 54.64 -13.11 23.03
C ALA A 193 53.59 -12.63 22.02
N ALA A 194 53.84 -12.81 20.72
CA ALA A 194 52.90 -12.51 19.64
C ALA A 194 51.69 -13.45 19.68
N VAL A 195 51.90 -14.75 19.87
CA VAL A 195 50.81 -15.72 20.07
C VAL A 195 49.92 -15.32 21.24
N HIS A 196 50.52 -14.98 22.38
CA HIS A 196 49.77 -14.54 23.57
C HIS A 196 48.96 -13.27 23.29
N ARG A 197 49.56 -12.25 22.66
CA ARG A 197 48.85 -11.00 22.31
C ARG A 197 47.69 -11.24 21.35
N LEU A 198 47.87 -12.05 20.31
CA LEU A 198 46.80 -12.34 19.35
C LEU A 198 45.62 -13.04 20.03
N ARG A 199 45.88 -13.97 20.96
CA ARG A 199 44.82 -14.62 21.74
C ARG A 199 44.10 -13.64 22.66
N GLN A 200 44.82 -12.74 23.33
CA GLN A 200 44.19 -11.69 24.15
C GLN A 200 43.33 -10.72 23.33
N PHE A 201 43.77 -10.37 22.12
CA PHE A 201 43.00 -9.56 21.18
C PHE A 201 41.69 -10.25 20.78
N GLU A 202 41.76 -11.55 20.51
CA GLU A 202 40.60 -12.34 20.17
C GLU A 202 39.61 -12.49 21.32
N GLU A 203 40.12 -12.78 22.52
CA GLU A 203 39.31 -12.90 23.74
C GLU A 203 38.59 -11.59 24.07
N PHE A 204 39.27 -10.44 23.89
CA PHE A 204 38.62 -9.14 24.04
C PHE A 204 37.48 -8.93 23.04
N ILE A 205 37.72 -9.21 21.75
CA ILE A 205 36.72 -8.99 20.69
C ILE A 205 35.51 -9.92 20.80
N THR A 206 35.74 -11.14 21.26
CA THR A 206 34.68 -12.16 21.47
C THR A 206 34.08 -12.12 22.86
N SER A 207 34.55 -11.21 23.73
CA SER A 207 34.03 -11.04 25.07
C SER A 207 32.52 -10.72 25.06
N THR A 208 31.83 -11.19 26.09
CA THR A 208 30.40 -10.93 26.27
C THR A 208 30.10 -9.43 26.27
N THR A 209 30.94 -8.61 26.92
CA THR A 209 30.79 -7.16 26.98
C THR A 209 30.83 -6.51 25.60
N GLU A 210 31.78 -6.89 24.74
CA GLU A 210 31.88 -6.35 23.36
C GLU A 210 30.70 -6.81 22.49
N ARG A 211 30.26 -8.06 22.64
CA ARG A 211 29.11 -8.59 21.91
C ARG A 211 27.81 -7.88 22.30
N GLU A 212 27.56 -7.71 23.59
CA GLU A 212 26.39 -6.99 24.11
C GLU A 212 26.39 -5.53 23.65
N LEU A 213 27.54 -4.85 23.73
CA LEU A 213 27.68 -3.47 23.26
C LEU A 213 27.35 -3.33 21.77
N ARG A 214 27.80 -4.28 20.94
CA ARG A 214 27.47 -4.31 19.51
C ARG A 214 25.96 -4.44 19.29
N GLN A 215 25.31 -5.39 19.95
CA GLN A 215 23.87 -5.62 19.84
C GLN A 215 23.05 -4.39 20.27
N LEU A 216 23.44 -3.74 21.37
CA LEU A 216 22.80 -2.51 21.85
C LEU A 216 22.92 -1.37 20.84
N ARG A 217 24.09 -1.21 20.21
CA ARG A 217 24.29 -0.19 19.17
C ARG A 217 23.46 -0.46 17.93
N GLU A 218 23.37 -1.71 17.49
CA GLU A 218 22.52 -2.11 16.36
C GLU A 218 21.04 -1.88 16.67
N ASP A 219 20.57 -2.23 17.87
CA ASP A 219 19.20 -1.94 18.32
C ASP A 219 18.92 -0.43 18.37
N PHE A 220 19.82 0.34 18.97
CA PHE A 220 19.69 1.79 19.02
C PHE A 220 19.61 2.43 17.63
N VAL A 221 20.50 2.04 16.70
CA VAL A 221 20.48 2.54 15.32
C VAL A 221 19.18 2.18 14.62
N ARG A 222 18.70 0.94 14.77
CA ARG A 222 17.42 0.50 14.20
C ARG A 222 16.26 1.33 14.73
N ARG A 223 16.15 1.49 16.06
CA ARG A 223 15.09 2.29 16.71
C ARG A 223 15.14 3.75 16.28
N ARG A 224 16.31 4.37 16.31
CA ARG A 224 16.52 5.75 15.84
C ARG A 224 16.06 5.93 14.39
N ASN A 225 16.44 4.99 13.51
CA ASN A 225 16.07 5.05 12.10
C ASN A 225 14.55 4.87 11.90
N ALA A 226 13.87 4.10 12.76
CA ALA A 226 12.41 3.98 12.72
C ALA A 226 11.72 5.33 12.95
N PHE A 227 12.17 6.13 13.92
CA PHE A 227 11.65 7.49 14.13
C PHE A 227 11.97 8.43 12.96
N ALA A 228 13.20 8.38 12.44
CA ALA A 228 13.63 9.26 11.35
C ALA A 228 12.88 8.99 10.03
N SER A 229 12.55 7.73 9.75
CA SER A 229 11.88 7.30 8.52
C SER A 229 10.36 7.24 8.61
N LEU A 230 9.78 7.36 9.82
CA LEU A 230 8.34 7.32 10.03
C LEU A 230 7.65 8.47 9.28
N LYS A 231 6.71 8.15 8.41
CA LYS A 231 5.86 9.13 7.73
C LYS A 231 4.54 9.27 8.47
N THR A 232 4.34 10.41 9.12
CA THR A 232 3.10 10.73 9.83
C THR A 232 1.95 11.03 8.87
N THR A 233 2.25 11.62 7.71
CA THR A 233 1.31 11.82 6.60
C THR A 233 1.86 11.29 5.28
N THR A 234 0.96 10.81 4.42
CA THR A 234 1.25 10.43 3.03
C THR A 234 0.27 11.14 2.11
N GLU A 235 0.54 11.15 0.79
CA GLU A 235 -0.38 11.74 -0.19
C GLU A 235 -1.79 11.12 -0.11
N ALA A 236 -1.86 9.78 -0.04
CA ALA A 236 -3.13 9.07 0.09
C ALA A 236 -3.90 9.41 1.37
N VAL A 237 -3.19 9.61 2.49
CA VAL A 237 -3.77 10.07 3.76
C VAL A 237 -4.32 11.48 3.60
N GLY A 238 -3.56 12.39 2.99
CA GLY A 238 -3.99 13.76 2.73
C GLY A 238 -5.24 13.84 1.86
N GLU A 239 -5.31 13.08 0.76
CA GLU A 239 -6.49 13.03 -0.10
C GLU A 239 -7.71 12.42 0.61
N THR A 240 -7.51 11.36 1.40
CA THR A 240 -8.60 10.76 2.18
C THR A 240 -9.16 11.73 3.21
N ILE A 241 -8.32 12.54 3.85
CA ILE A 241 -8.76 13.57 4.80
C ILE A 241 -9.51 14.71 4.09
N LYS A 242 -9.06 15.14 2.90
CA LYS A 242 -9.79 16.13 2.08
C LYS A 242 -11.19 15.62 1.70
N GLU A 243 -11.28 14.35 1.29
CA GLU A 243 -12.56 13.70 0.98
C GLU A 243 -13.45 13.61 2.23
N LEU A 244 -12.88 13.22 3.37
CA LEU A 244 -13.61 13.14 4.65
C LEU A 244 -14.14 14.51 5.08
N ARG A 245 -13.39 15.58 4.85
CA ARG A 245 -13.77 16.95 5.23
C ARG A 245 -15.07 17.42 4.57
N LEU A 246 -15.41 16.91 3.38
CA LEU A 246 -16.64 17.27 2.66
C LEU A 246 -17.91 16.87 3.42
N GLU A 247 -17.86 15.79 4.20
CA GLU A 247 -19.02 15.24 4.92
C GLU A 247 -18.85 15.23 6.44
N HIS A 248 -17.61 15.24 6.93
CA HIS A 248 -17.25 15.10 8.34
C HIS A 248 -16.12 16.07 8.72
N ASP A 249 -16.32 17.37 8.46
CA ASP A 249 -15.33 18.43 8.69
C ASP A 249 -14.68 18.39 10.08
N SER A 250 -15.49 18.31 11.14
CA SER A 250 -14.99 18.23 12.52
C SER A 250 -14.08 17.02 12.77
N LYS A 251 -14.42 15.83 12.23
CA LYS A 251 -13.57 14.64 12.36
C LYS A 251 -12.28 14.78 11.56
N ALA A 252 -12.36 15.35 10.36
CA ALA A 252 -11.18 15.63 9.54
C ALA A 252 -10.22 16.61 10.23
N GLU A 253 -10.76 17.60 10.94
CA GLU A 253 -9.96 18.58 11.69
C GLU A 253 -9.26 17.96 12.91
N ILE A 254 -9.95 17.09 13.65
CA ILE A 254 -9.37 16.32 14.76
C ILE A 254 -8.21 15.46 14.25
N ILE A 255 -8.42 14.73 13.14
CA ILE A 255 -7.38 13.87 12.55
C ILE A 255 -6.18 14.71 12.09
N ASN A 256 -6.39 15.82 11.39
CA ASN A 256 -5.29 16.70 10.96
C ASN A 256 -4.50 17.26 12.15
N THR A 257 -5.20 17.68 13.20
CA THR A 257 -4.56 18.20 14.43
C THR A 257 -3.71 17.10 15.09
N ALA A 258 -4.24 15.88 15.19
CA ALA A 258 -3.51 14.75 15.75
C ALA A 258 -2.27 14.39 14.91
N ILE A 259 -2.38 14.35 13.57
CA ILE A 259 -1.24 14.12 12.67
C ILE A 259 -0.17 15.20 12.87
N ALA A 260 -0.56 16.48 12.90
CA ALA A 260 0.38 17.60 13.07
C ALA A 260 1.11 17.53 14.41
N GLN A 261 0.40 17.17 15.49
CA GLN A 261 1.01 17.01 16.81
C GLN A 261 1.95 15.79 16.86
N ASN A 262 1.55 14.66 16.28
CA ASN A 262 2.40 13.47 16.19
C ASN A 262 3.63 13.70 15.31
N GLU A 263 3.51 14.51 14.27
CA GLU A 263 4.66 14.97 13.48
C GLU A 263 5.62 15.82 14.31
N LYS A 264 5.10 16.76 15.11
CA LYS A 264 5.93 17.54 16.03
C LYS A 264 6.65 16.64 17.04
N ARG A 265 5.94 15.67 17.64
CA ARG A 265 6.51 14.68 18.56
C ARG A 265 7.62 13.87 17.90
N ARG A 266 7.37 13.30 16.71
CA ARG A 266 8.35 12.56 15.91
C ARG A 266 9.60 13.39 15.66
N ALA A 267 9.42 14.62 15.18
CA ALA A 267 10.52 15.53 14.86
C ALA A 267 11.37 15.87 16.10
N THR A 268 10.73 16.17 17.23
CA THR A 268 11.43 16.40 18.51
C THR A 268 12.24 15.19 18.93
N VAL A 269 11.64 14.00 18.97
CA VAL A 269 12.34 12.77 19.36
C VAL A 269 13.51 12.48 18.41
N ALA A 270 13.30 12.58 17.09
CA ALA A 270 14.35 12.34 16.10
C ALA A 270 15.52 13.35 16.21
N ALA A 271 15.23 14.61 16.47
CA ALA A 271 16.25 15.65 16.69
C ALA A 271 17.07 15.38 17.95
N VAL A 272 16.41 15.11 19.08
CA VAL A 272 17.06 14.79 20.37
C VAL A 272 17.96 13.55 20.25
N LEU A 273 17.50 12.52 19.54
CA LEU A 273 18.30 11.32 19.28
C LEU A 273 19.51 11.60 18.38
N THR A 274 19.40 12.55 17.44
CA THR A 274 20.50 12.93 16.54
C THR A 274 21.53 13.79 17.24
N GLU A 275 21.10 14.67 18.13
CA GLU A 275 21.95 15.56 18.94
C GLU A 275 22.56 14.86 20.16
N ASP A 276 22.23 13.58 20.39
CA ASP A 276 22.71 12.79 21.52
C ASP A 276 22.36 13.40 22.90
N LYS A 277 21.20 14.05 23.00
CA LYS A 277 20.70 14.72 24.22
C LYS A 277 19.62 13.91 24.94
N ASP A 278 19.45 14.09 26.24
CA ASP A 278 18.31 13.51 26.97
C ASP A 278 16.98 14.14 26.56
N LEU A 279 15.91 13.34 26.62
CA LEU A 279 14.58 13.81 26.30
C LEU A 279 14.10 14.72 27.42
N ASP A 280 13.80 15.96 27.07
CA ASP A 280 13.29 16.96 28.02
C ASP A 280 11.78 16.77 28.26
N GLU A 281 11.25 17.37 29.33
CA GLU A 281 9.82 17.39 29.66
C GLU A 281 8.97 18.06 28.55
N ASP A 282 9.61 18.88 27.71
CA ASP A 282 9.00 19.58 26.57
C ASP A 282 8.66 18.67 25.36
N CYS A 283 8.84 17.35 25.47
CA CYS A 283 8.44 16.41 24.42
C CYS A 283 6.92 16.48 24.18
N PRO A 284 6.46 16.80 22.94
CA PRO A 284 5.03 16.89 22.67
C PRO A 284 4.30 15.58 23.00
N PRO A 285 3.14 15.62 23.67
CA PRO A 285 2.43 14.40 24.04
C PRO A 285 1.90 13.68 22.80
N LEU A 286 1.74 12.36 22.89
CA LEU A 286 1.08 11.57 21.86
C LEU A 286 -0.35 12.07 21.66
N ALA A 287 -0.72 12.35 20.40
CA ALA A 287 -2.10 12.65 20.04
C ALA A 287 -2.77 11.41 19.48
N LEU A 288 -3.90 11.03 20.07
CA LEU A 288 -4.74 9.95 19.55
C LEU A 288 -5.78 10.54 18.59
N ALA A 289 -5.79 10.05 17.36
CA ALA A 289 -6.85 10.33 16.42
C ALA A 289 -8.02 9.38 16.74
N SER A 290 -8.87 9.75 17.70
CA SER A 290 -10.07 8.95 18.01
C SER A 290 -11.00 8.90 16.80
N ILE A 291 -11.09 7.74 16.14
CA ILE A 291 -12.00 7.49 15.00
C ILE A 291 -13.35 6.90 15.46
N THR A 292 -13.57 6.74 16.77
CA THR A 292 -14.86 6.26 17.31
C THR A 292 -16.05 7.16 16.96
#